data_AF-A0A9D7KFA6-F1
#
_entry.id   AF-A0A9D7KFA6-F1
#
_cell.length_a   1.000
_cell.length_b   1.000
_cell.length_c   1.000
_cell.angle_alpha   90.00
_cell.angle_beta   90.00
_cell.angle_gamma   90.00
#
_symmetry.space_group_name_H-M   'P 1'
#
loop_
_entity.id
_entity.type
_entity.pdbx_description
1 polymer ?
#
loop_
_entity_poly.entity_id
_entity_poly.type
_entity_poly.pdbx_seq_one_letter_code
_entity_poly.pdbx_strand_id
1 'polypeptide(L)'
;MRPDSAILIIPNAYLHLENDTVRVDVGREKKLQVPLHHLGSVVCLVNIMLSSALMYRCADDGISLVLLNNQGRFKARLEGSVSGNILLRQAQHRLALDETFSLESKTK
;
A
#
# COMPACT_ATOMS: atom_id res chain seq x y z
N MET A 1 -14.38 9.89 -5.46
CA MET A 1 -13.07 10.52 -5.24
C MET A 1 -12.12 9.40 -4.83
N ARG A 2 -11.20 8.94 -5.71
CA ARG A 2 -10.17 7.98 -5.26
C ARG A 2 -9.26 8.76 -4.30
N PRO A 3 -8.84 8.21 -3.15
CA PRO A 3 -7.84 8.87 -2.33
C PRO A 3 -6.61 9.14 -3.20
N ASP A 4 -6.08 10.36 -3.12
CA ASP A 4 -4.88 10.73 -3.86
C ASP A 4 -3.76 9.75 -3.48
N SER A 5 -3.24 9.03 -4.47
CA SER A 5 -2.15 8.07 -4.27
C SER A 5 -0.88 8.85 -3.95
N ALA A 6 -0.66 9.20 -2.69
CA ALA A 6 0.55 9.89 -2.28
C ALA A 6 1.72 8.89 -2.22
N ILE A 7 2.70 9.11 -3.10
CA ILE A 7 3.89 8.28 -3.19
C ILE A 7 4.96 8.92 -2.31
N LEU A 8 5.40 8.22 -1.26
CA LEU A 8 6.43 8.72 -0.34
C LEU A 8 7.75 7.97 -0.50
N ILE A 9 8.63 8.46 -1.36
CA ILE A 9 9.94 7.87 -1.66
C ILE A 9 11.00 8.55 -0.79
N ILE A 10 11.35 7.96 0.38
CA ILE A 10 12.45 8.47 1.21
C ILE A 10 13.34 7.31 1.69
N PRO A 11 14.61 7.23 1.26
CA PRO A 11 15.57 6.26 1.78
C PRO A 11 16.04 6.65 3.20
N ASN A 12 16.49 5.67 3.98
CA ASN A 12 17.02 5.90 5.35
C ASN A 12 16.01 6.58 6.30
N ALA A 13 14.72 6.31 6.08
CA ALA A 13 13.62 6.96 6.77
C ALA A 13 13.00 6.07 7.85
N TYR A 14 12.62 6.70 8.96
CA TYR A 14 11.76 6.10 9.97
C TYR A 14 10.35 6.67 9.83
N LEU A 15 9.41 5.80 9.47
CA LEU A 15 8.00 6.14 9.30
C LEU A 15 7.21 5.63 10.51
N HIS A 16 6.49 6.53 11.15
CA HIS A 16 5.68 6.21 12.32
C HIS A 16 4.39 7.02 12.38
N LEU A 17 3.45 6.50 13.16
CA LEU A 17 2.17 7.15 13.42
C LEU A 17 2.36 8.25 14.47
N GLU A 18 1.91 9.46 14.16
CA GLU A 18 1.82 10.57 15.11
C GLU A 18 0.51 11.32 14.85
N ASN A 19 -0.41 11.38 15.81
CA ASN A 19 -1.66 12.14 15.72
C ASN A 19 -2.43 11.93 14.40
N ASP A 20 -2.68 10.68 14.00
CA ASP A 20 -3.35 10.32 12.72
C ASP A 20 -2.64 10.78 11.45
N THR A 21 -1.36 11.10 11.55
CA THR A 21 -0.49 11.42 10.43
C THR A 21 0.65 10.42 10.33
N VAL A 22 1.14 10.20 9.11
CA VAL A 22 2.41 9.55 8.85
C VAL A 22 3.50 10.58 9.00
N ARG A 23 4.32 10.44 10.04
CA ARG A 23 5.53 11.22 10.21
C ARG A 23 6.72 10.46 9.64
N VAL A 24 7.61 11.20 8.99
CA VAL A 24 8.85 10.70 8.42
C VAL A 24 10.02 11.43 9.03
N ASP A 25 10.87 10.67 9.71
CA ASP A 25 12.12 11.17 10.26
C ASP A 25 13.31 10.60 9.46
N VAL A 26 14.29 11.46 9.17
CA VAL A 26 15.58 11.06 8.59
C VAL A 26 16.66 11.63 9.48
N GLY A 27 17.53 10.76 10.03
CA GLY A 27 18.59 11.22 10.94
C GLY A 27 18.07 11.90 12.21
N ARG A 28 16.89 11.48 12.72
CA ARG A 28 16.17 12.08 13.87
C ARG A 28 15.57 13.47 13.62
N GLU A 29 15.60 13.96 12.39
CA GLU A 29 14.90 15.20 12.00
C GLU A 29 13.60 14.89 11.28
N LYS A 30 12.54 15.60 11.65
CA LYS A 30 11.26 15.55 10.94
C LYS A 30 11.42 16.12 9.54
N LYS A 31 11.23 15.28 8.52
CA LYS A 31 11.26 15.71 7.11
C LYS A 31 9.87 15.95 6.55
N LEU A 32 8.90 15.13 6.95
CA LEU A 32 7.53 15.21 6.44
C LEU A 32 6.53 14.73 7.48
N GLN A 33 5.32 15.28 7.42
CA GLN A 33 4.17 14.80 8.16
C GLN A 33 2.91 14.96 7.29
N VAL A 34 2.22 13.86 7.01
CA VAL A 34 1.03 13.85 6.14
C VAL A 34 -0.13 13.13 6.83
N PRO A 35 -1.34 13.72 6.87
CA PRO A 35 -2.52 13.04 7.38
C PRO A 35 -2.83 11.75 6.63
N LEU A 36 -3.15 10.67 7.36
CA LEU A 36 -3.41 9.36 6.77
C LEU A 36 -4.62 9.34 5.83
N HIS A 37 -5.68 10.09 6.14
CA HIS A 37 -6.90 10.14 5.33
C HIS A 37 -6.72 10.79 3.94
N HIS A 38 -5.57 11.43 3.69
CA HIS A 38 -5.19 11.92 2.37
C HIS A 38 -4.40 10.88 1.55
N LEU A 39 -4.01 9.75 2.14
CA LEU A 39 -3.13 8.77 1.51
C LEU A 39 -3.94 7.58 0.98
N GLY A 40 -3.79 7.26 -0.31
CA GLY A 40 -4.28 5.99 -0.86
C GLY A 40 -3.31 4.80 -0.70
N SER A 41 -2.02 5.08 -0.56
CA SER A 41 -0.96 4.08 -0.41
C SER A 41 0.32 4.74 0.11
N VAL A 42 1.26 3.97 0.66
CA VAL A 42 2.62 4.41 0.97
C VAL A 42 3.61 3.45 0.32
N VAL A 43 4.59 3.99 -0.41
CA VAL A 43 5.58 3.19 -1.15
C VAL A 43 6.96 3.42 -0.55
N CYS A 44 7.51 2.42 0.14
CA CYS A 44 8.79 2.50 0.81
C CYS A 44 9.90 1.85 -0.02
N LEU A 45 11.07 2.50 -0.04
CA LEU A 45 12.30 2.00 -0.66
C LEU A 45 13.20 1.30 0.37
N VAL A 46 14.40 0.92 -0.05
CA VAL A 46 15.36 0.22 0.81
C VAL A 46 15.79 1.08 1.99
N ASN A 47 16.13 0.39 3.09
CA ASN A 47 16.63 0.96 4.33
C ASN A 47 15.63 1.89 5.03
N ILE A 48 14.41 1.39 5.21
CA ILE A 48 13.35 2.07 5.95
C ILE A 48 12.99 1.29 7.20
N MET A 49 12.54 2.02 8.21
CA MET A 49 11.99 1.45 9.44
C MET A 49 10.53 1.89 9.55
N LEU A 50 9.63 0.94 9.81
CA LEU A 50 8.19 1.17 9.97
C LEU A 50 7.79 0.82 11.39
N SER A 51 7.08 1.72 12.07
CA SER A 51 6.46 1.38 13.35
C SER A 51 5.28 0.41 13.15
N SER A 52 5.07 -0.52 14.09
CA SER A 52 3.91 -1.42 14.07
C SER A 52 2.58 -0.68 14.14
N ALA A 53 2.50 0.39 14.95
CA ALA A 53 1.32 1.23 15.06
C ALA A 53 0.90 1.84 13.71
N LEU A 54 1.87 2.33 12.93
CA LEU A 54 1.61 2.81 11.58
C LEU A 54 1.13 1.68 10.66
N MET A 55 1.78 0.51 10.71
CA MET A 55 1.40 -0.63 9.87
C MET A 55 -0.02 -1.09 10.14
N TYR A 56 -0.43 -1.20 11.41
CA TYR A 56 -1.78 -1.59 11.78
C TYR A 56 -2.80 -0.54 11.36
N ARG A 57 -2.54 0.74 11.62
CA ARG A 57 -3.45 1.81 11.21
C ARG A 57 -3.62 1.86 9.69
N CYS A 58 -2.54 1.70 8.93
CA CYS A 58 -2.64 1.60 7.47
C CYS A 58 -3.46 0.39 7.03
N ALA A 59 -3.32 -0.76 7.68
CA ALA A 59 -4.14 -1.94 7.40
C ALA A 59 -5.63 -1.66 7.66
N ASP A 60 -5.98 -1.06 8.79
CA ASP A 60 -7.36 -0.76 9.16
C ASP A 60 -8.00 0.29 8.23
N ASP A 61 -7.25 1.31 7.84
CA ASP A 61 -7.71 2.40 6.97
C ASP A 61 -7.71 2.01 5.47
N GLY A 62 -7.32 0.77 5.12
CA GLY A 62 -7.22 0.31 3.73
C GLY A 62 -6.08 0.96 2.93
N ILE A 63 -5.09 1.53 3.61
CA ILE A 63 -3.91 2.17 3.03
C ILE A 63 -2.86 1.09 2.80
N SER A 64 -2.55 0.82 1.53
CA SER A 64 -1.54 -0.19 1.19
C SER A 64 -0.12 0.30 1.49
N LEU A 65 0.72 -0.55 2.12
CA LEU A 65 2.15 -0.31 2.28
C LEU A 65 2.91 -1.18 1.28
N VAL A 66 3.63 -0.57 0.34
CA VAL A 66 4.41 -1.28 -0.69
C VAL A 66 5.89 -1.16 -0.39
N LEU A 67 6.61 -2.29 -0.40
CA LEU A 67 8.06 -2.35 -0.23
C LEU A 67 8.75 -2.64 -1.55
N LEU A 68 9.68 -1.76 -1.93
CA LEU A 68 10.50 -1.87 -3.13
C LEU A 68 11.98 -2.06 -2.77
N ASN A 69 12.71 -2.75 -3.64
CA ASN A 69 14.17 -2.80 -3.55
C ASN A 69 14.84 -1.55 -4.18
N ASN A 70 16.17 -1.49 -4.16
CA ASN A 70 16.93 -0.32 -4.61
C ASN A 70 16.84 -0.08 -6.14
N GLN A 71 16.33 -1.07 -6.88
CA GLN A 71 16.07 -0.99 -8.32
C GLN A 71 14.58 -0.78 -8.62
N GLY A 72 13.78 -0.40 -7.61
CA GLY A 72 12.34 -0.19 -7.73
C GLY A 72 11.52 -1.46 -7.91
N ARG A 73 12.12 -2.66 -7.79
CA ARG A 73 11.38 -3.93 -7.91
C ARG A 73 10.57 -4.19 -6.66
N PHE A 74 9.32 -4.58 -6.88
CA PHE A 74 8.40 -5.04 -5.84
C PHE A 74 9.01 -6.18 -5.01
N LYS A 75 8.85 -6.09 -3.69
CA LYS A 75 9.28 -7.12 -2.73
C LYS A 75 8.14 -7.63 -1.87
N ALA A 76 7.30 -6.73 -1.37
CA ALA A 76 6.15 -7.11 -0.56
C ALA A 76 5.11 -5.98 -0.57
N ARG A 77 3.88 -6.34 -0.20
CA ARG A 77 2.83 -5.40 0.15
C ARG A 77 2.15 -5.86 1.43
N LEU A 78 1.86 -4.92 2.31
CA LEU A 78 0.93 -5.10 3.41
C LEU A 78 -0.38 -4.41 3.03
N GLU A 79 -1.46 -5.17 3.13
CA GLU A 79 -2.84 -4.72 2.91
C GLU A 79 -3.68 -5.08 4.13
N GLY A 80 -4.74 -4.30 4.33
CA GLY A 80 -5.76 -4.58 5.34
C GLY A 80 -6.52 -5.88 5.11
N SER A 81 -7.34 -6.24 6.10
CA SER A 81 -8.25 -7.37 5.98
C SER A 81 -9.20 -7.17 4.79
N VAL A 82 -9.18 -8.09 3.82
CA VAL A 82 -10.05 -8.00 2.65
C VAL A 82 -11.47 -8.45 2.99
N SER A 83 -12.30 -7.52 3.47
CA SER A 83 -13.76 -7.72 3.47
C SER A 83 -14.26 -7.63 2.03
N GLY A 84 -14.68 -8.75 1.45
CA GLY A 84 -15.12 -8.80 0.06
C GLY A 84 -16.26 -9.78 -0.13
N ASN A 85 -17.09 -9.50 -1.12
CA ASN A 85 -18.21 -10.38 -1.46
C ASN A 85 -17.70 -11.71 -2.00
N ILE A 86 -17.85 -12.77 -1.20
CA ILE A 86 -17.42 -14.13 -1.53
C ILE A 86 -18.02 -14.60 -2.87
N LEU A 87 -19.27 -14.22 -3.16
CA LEU A 87 -19.96 -14.58 -4.39
C LEU A 87 -19.31 -13.93 -5.61
N LEU A 88 -18.84 -12.68 -5.48
CA LEU A 88 -18.11 -12.00 -6.55
C LEU A 88 -16.76 -12.69 -6.82
N ARG A 89 -16.00 -13.05 -5.78
CA ARG A 89 -14.73 -13.77 -5.97
C ARG A 89 -14.95 -15.13 -6.63
N GLN A 90 -16.00 -15.85 -6.24
CA GLN A 90 -16.36 -17.12 -6.87
C GLN A 90 -16.74 -16.94 -8.34
N ALA A 91 -17.49 -15.90 -8.68
CA ALA A 91 -17.84 -15.57 -10.06
C ALA A 91 -16.60 -15.21 -10.89
N GLN A 92 -15.71 -14.35 -10.36
CA GLN A 92 -14.44 -14.00 -11.00
C GLN A 92 -13.55 -15.23 -11.22
N HIS A 93 -13.47 -16.13 -10.23
CA HIS A 93 -12.71 -17.37 -10.36
C HIS A 93 -13.30 -18.32 -11.42
N ARG A 94 -14.63 -18.43 -11.49
CA ARG A 94 -15.30 -19.22 -12.54
C ARG A 94 -15.00 -18.67 -13.93
N LEU A 95 -15.09 -17.35 -14.10
CA LEU A 95 -14.79 -16.68 -15.37
C LEU A 95 -13.31 -16.77 -15.76
N ALA A 96 -12.39 -16.75 -14.79
CA ALA A 96 -10.96 -16.91 -15.07
C ALA A 96 -10.58 -18.31 -15.58
N LEU A 97 -11.41 -19.32 -15.30
CA LEU A 97 -11.25 -20.70 -15.79
C LEU A 97 -11.93 -20.95 -17.14
N ASP A 98 -12.71 -19.99 -17.64
CA ASP A 98 -13.33 -20.07 -18.97
C ASP A 98 -12.31 -19.66 -20.04
N GLU A 99 -11.93 -20.61 -20.90
CA GLU A 99 -10.93 -20.40 -21.95
C GLU A 99 -11.33 -19.29 -22.94
N THR A 100 -12.63 -19.07 -23.16
CA THR A 100 -13.13 -18.04 -24.08
C THR A 100 -12.96 -16.62 -23.52
N PHE A 101 -13.09 -16.44 -22.20
CA PHE A 101 -12.94 -15.15 -21.53
C PHE A 101 -11.47 -14.73 -21.33
N SER A 102 -10.58 -15.71 -21.19
CA SER A 102 -9.14 -15.47 -20.97
C SER A 102 -8.45 -14.81 -22.18
N LEU A 103 -8.94 -15.07 -23.41
CA LEU A 103 -8.38 -14.52 -24.65
C LEU A 103 -8.74 -13.04 -24.86
N GLU A 104 -9.92 -12.59 -24.45
CA GLU A 104 -10.33 -11.18 -24.59
C GLU A 104 -9.63 -10.26 -23.58
N SER A 105 -9.37 -10.76 -22.36
CA SER A 105 -8.79 -9.96 -21.27
C SER A 105 -7.30 -9.60 -21.44
N LYS A 106 -6.56 -10.30 -22.32
CA LYS A 106 -5.13 -10.06 -22.58
C LYS A 106 -4.82 -9.06 -23.70
N THR A 107 -5.82 -8.54 -24.41
CA THR A 107 -5.62 -7.70 -25.61
C THR A 107 -5.87 -6.21 -25.36
N LYS A 108 -5.83 -5.74 -24.11
CA LYS A 108 -6.06 -4.32 -23.79
C LYS A 108 -5.05 -3.74 -22.81
#